data_AF-A0A1I8IUB4-F1
#
_entry.id   AF-A0A1I8IUB4-F1
#
_cell.length_a   1.000
_cell.length_b   1.000
_cell.length_c   1.000
_cell.angle_alpha   90.00
_cell.angle_beta   90.00
_cell.angle_gamma   90.00
#
_symmetry.space_group_name_H-M   'P 1'
#
loop_
_entity.id
_entity.type
_entity.pdbx_description
1 polymer ?
#
loop_
_entity_poly.entity_id
_entity_poly.type
_entity_poly.pdbx_seq_one_letter_code
_entity_poly.pdbx_strand_id
1 'polypeptide(L)'
;LHRYMRNDLNNLQIRCQYWQHGCREKVPLETLHQHESACPSEPMRCPACRADTSRGEMARHLQICTLRTSAVVPAADVARLLEDMRSELEAARQDFMTKLAEQKLEMDLRLDAQRRHLVQREHCLQEQLEEMRRLYARLSEDIKKLIQQEKTSRTELQRMAQEKAELLQLLHQASGSQAVQKLPEKVTDL
;
A
#
# COMPACT_ATOMS: atom_id res chain seq x y z
N LEU A 1 -81.45 -24.10 -62.45
CA LEU A 1 -80.92 -24.90 -61.31
C LEU A 1 -79.38 -24.86 -61.21
N HIS A 2 -78.63 -24.93 -62.31
CA HIS A 2 -77.15 -24.99 -62.30
C HIS A 2 -76.43 -23.76 -61.68
N ARG A 3 -77.02 -22.55 -61.76
CA ARG A 3 -76.42 -21.31 -61.21
C ARG A 3 -76.46 -21.24 -59.68
N TYR A 4 -77.55 -21.72 -59.06
CA TYR A 4 -77.69 -21.70 -57.60
C TYR A 4 -76.74 -22.68 -56.93
N MET A 5 -76.64 -23.91 -57.45
CA MET A 5 -75.69 -24.90 -56.94
C MET A 5 -74.23 -24.43 -57.04
N ARG A 6 -73.85 -23.73 -58.13
CA ARG A 6 -72.51 -23.16 -58.27
C ARG A 6 -72.25 -22.05 -57.25
N ASN A 7 -73.23 -21.20 -56.98
CA ASN A 7 -73.11 -20.15 -55.95
C ASN A 7 -73.01 -20.76 -54.54
N ASP A 8 -73.79 -21.81 -54.25
CA ASP A 8 -73.76 -22.49 -52.96
C ASP A 8 -72.43 -23.22 -52.74
N LEU A 9 -71.88 -23.85 -53.80
CA LEU A 9 -70.55 -24.45 -53.78
C LEU A 9 -69.44 -23.40 -53.63
N ASN A 10 -69.52 -22.28 -54.33
CA ASN A 10 -68.54 -21.20 -54.23
C ASN A 10 -68.49 -20.59 -52.81
N ASN A 11 -69.65 -20.47 -52.16
CA ASN A 11 -69.78 -19.93 -50.80
C ASN A 11 -69.49 -20.97 -49.69
N LEU A 12 -69.28 -22.23 -50.05
CA LEU A 12 -68.99 -23.30 -49.09
C LEU A 12 -67.71 -22.96 -48.32
N GLN A 13 -67.83 -22.91 -47.00
CA GLN A 13 -66.74 -22.56 -46.10
C GLN A 13 -65.86 -23.79 -45.84
N ILE A 14 -64.63 -23.77 -46.35
CA ILE A 14 -63.67 -24.88 -46.28
C ILE A 14 -62.46 -24.46 -45.45
N ARG A 15 -61.88 -25.40 -44.71
CA ARG A 15 -60.63 -25.17 -43.95
C ARG A 15 -59.44 -25.20 -44.90
N CYS A 16 -58.50 -24.29 -44.70
CA CYS A 16 -57.20 -24.32 -45.38
C CYS A 16 -56.45 -25.63 -45.15
N GLN A 17 -55.73 -26.13 -46.17
CA GLN A 17 -54.90 -27.35 -46.04
C GLN A 17 -53.83 -27.25 -44.94
N TYR A 18 -53.36 -26.04 -44.63
CA TYR A 18 -52.38 -25.80 -43.56
C TYR A 18 -52.99 -25.71 -42.16
N TRP A 19 -54.21 -26.22 -41.96
CA TRP A 19 -54.85 -26.30 -40.64
C TRP A 19 -53.99 -27.00 -39.60
N GLN A 20 -53.27 -28.06 -40.01
CA GLN A 20 -52.36 -28.81 -39.14
C GLN A 20 -51.10 -28.01 -38.75
N HIS A 21 -50.76 -26.96 -39.51
CA HIS A 21 -49.63 -26.07 -39.27
C HIS A 21 -50.04 -24.75 -38.60
N GLY A 22 -51.29 -24.65 -38.13
CA GLY A 22 -51.76 -23.52 -37.31
C GLY A 22 -52.69 -22.53 -38.02
N CYS A 23 -53.02 -22.73 -39.30
CA CYS A 23 -54.03 -21.89 -39.95
C CYS A 23 -55.43 -22.20 -39.39
N ARG A 24 -56.15 -21.19 -38.89
CA ARG A 24 -57.52 -21.37 -38.37
C ARG A 24 -58.62 -20.78 -39.26
N GLU A 25 -58.26 -20.29 -40.44
CA GLU A 25 -59.20 -19.65 -41.34
C GLU A 25 -60.12 -20.67 -42.04
N LYS A 26 -61.39 -20.31 -42.15
CA LYS A 26 -62.36 -20.94 -43.04
C LYS A 26 -62.63 -19.95 -44.16
N VAL A 27 -62.40 -20.38 -45.39
CA VAL A 27 -62.52 -19.53 -46.57
C VAL A 27 -63.52 -20.14 -47.56
N PRO A 28 -64.25 -19.32 -48.33
CA PRO A 28 -65.06 -19.81 -49.45
C PRO A 28 -64.23 -20.66 -50.41
N LEU A 29 -64.82 -21.71 -50.98
CA LEU A 29 -64.16 -22.56 -51.98
C LEU A 29 -63.60 -21.73 -53.15
N GLU A 30 -64.26 -20.64 -53.53
CA GLU A 30 -63.84 -19.75 -54.61
C GLU A 30 -62.48 -19.06 -54.34
N THR A 31 -62.15 -18.74 -53.10
CA THR A 31 -60.92 -18.02 -52.72
C THR A 31 -59.89 -18.88 -52.01
N LEU A 32 -60.17 -20.16 -51.80
CA LEU A 32 -59.30 -21.10 -51.10
C LEU A 32 -57.89 -21.16 -51.69
N HIS A 33 -57.77 -21.27 -53.01
CA HIS A 33 -56.47 -21.35 -53.69
C HIS A 33 -55.62 -20.08 -53.49
N GLN A 34 -56.26 -18.91 -53.52
CA GLN A 34 -55.57 -17.64 -53.27
C GLN A 34 -55.05 -17.57 -51.84
N HIS A 35 -55.85 -17.96 -50.85
CA HIS A 35 -55.42 -18.05 -49.46
C HIS A 35 -54.24 -19.03 -49.29
N GLU A 36 -54.32 -20.23 -49.88
CA GLU A 36 -53.27 -21.25 -49.74
C GLU A 36 -51.93 -20.80 -50.32
N SER A 37 -51.92 -20.10 -51.46
CA SER A 37 -50.68 -19.58 -52.07
C SER A 37 -49.94 -18.53 -51.22
N ALA A 38 -50.66 -17.87 -50.30
CA ALA A 38 -50.14 -16.79 -49.47
C ALA A 38 -50.30 -17.07 -47.97
N CYS A 39 -50.59 -18.32 -47.60
CA CYS A 39 -50.95 -18.65 -46.22
C CYS A 39 -49.76 -18.42 -45.28
N PRO A 40 -49.90 -17.62 -44.21
CA PRO A 40 -48.82 -17.40 -43.25
C PRO A 40 -48.34 -18.67 -42.56
N SER A 41 -49.21 -19.67 -42.42
CA SER A 41 -48.92 -20.96 -41.77
C SER A 41 -48.29 -22.00 -42.69
N GLU A 42 -48.04 -21.65 -43.96
CA GLU A 42 -47.36 -22.56 -44.88
C GLU A 42 -45.93 -22.87 -44.38
N PRO A 43 -45.54 -24.15 -44.26
CA PRO A 43 -44.19 -24.53 -43.90
C PRO A 43 -43.19 -24.16 -45.00
N MET A 44 -42.15 -23.42 -44.62
CA MET A 44 -41.07 -22.95 -45.49
C MET A 44 -39.73 -23.36 -44.90
N ARG A 45 -38.81 -23.82 -45.75
CA ARG A 45 -37.45 -24.20 -45.34
C ARG A 45 -36.49 -23.03 -45.45
N CYS A 46 -35.77 -22.73 -44.38
CA CYS A 46 -34.76 -21.67 -44.39
C CYS A 46 -33.60 -22.02 -45.33
N PRO A 47 -33.17 -21.11 -46.23
CA PRO A 47 -32.09 -21.38 -47.17
C PRO A 47 -30.71 -21.51 -46.49
N ALA A 48 -30.51 -20.90 -45.32
CA ALA A 48 -29.21 -20.89 -44.62
C ALA A 48 -29.04 -22.09 -43.68
N CYS A 49 -30.01 -22.33 -42.78
CA CYS A 49 -29.89 -23.36 -41.74
C CYS A 49 -30.73 -24.61 -42.00
N ARG A 50 -31.52 -24.64 -43.09
CA ARG A 50 -32.46 -25.72 -43.45
C ARG A 50 -33.52 -26.04 -42.39
N ALA A 51 -33.71 -25.19 -41.39
CA ALA A 51 -34.81 -25.32 -40.44
C ALA A 51 -36.16 -25.01 -41.12
N ASP A 52 -37.18 -25.77 -40.77
CA ASP A 52 -38.54 -25.55 -41.24
C ASP A 52 -39.25 -24.56 -40.30
N THR A 53 -39.86 -23.52 -40.85
CA THR A 53 -40.61 -22.48 -40.10
C THR A 53 -41.80 -22.01 -40.93
N SER A 54 -42.77 -21.34 -40.32
CA SER A 54 -43.92 -20.82 -41.07
C SER A 54 -43.52 -19.64 -41.97
N ARG A 55 -44.21 -19.46 -43.10
CA ARG A 55 -44.01 -18.32 -44.01
C ARG A 55 -44.07 -16.98 -43.27
N GLY A 56 -45.00 -16.83 -42.31
CA GLY A 56 -45.13 -15.62 -41.50
C GLY A 56 -43.95 -15.37 -40.55
N GLU A 57 -43.28 -16.42 -40.07
CA GLU A 57 -42.15 -16.32 -39.13
C GLU A 57 -40.79 -16.31 -39.82
N MET A 58 -40.71 -16.66 -41.11
CA MET A 58 -39.46 -16.73 -41.87
C MET A 58 -38.68 -15.41 -41.84
N ALA A 59 -39.35 -14.26 -41.92
CA ALA A 59 -38.69 -12.96 -41.85
C ALA A 59 -37.99 -12.74 -40.48
N ARG A 60 -38.65 -13.11 -39.38
CA ARG A 60 -38.07 -13.04 -38.03
C ARG A 60 -36.93 -14.06 -37.89
N HIS A 61 -37.13 -15.28 -38.37
CA HIS A 61 -36.09 -16.31 -38.38
C HIS A 61 -34.82 -15.82 -39.09
N LEU A 62 -34.94 -15.21 -40.27
CA LEU A 62 -33.80 -14.70 -41.05
C LEU A 62 -33.05 -13.54 -40.37
N GLN A 63 -33.66 -12.83 -39.41
CA GLN A 63 -32.98 -11.80 -38.61
C GLN A 63 -32.09 -12.41 -37.52
N ILE A 64 -32.49 -13.56 -36.97
CA ILE A 64 -31.79 -14.23 -35.86
C ILE A 64 -31.00 -15.46 -36.29
N CYS A 65 -31.07 -15.84 -37.56
CA CYS A 65 -30.35 -16.98 -38.11
C CYS A 65 -28.84 -16.71 -38.07
N THR A 66 -28.16 -17.29 -37.08
CA THR A 66 -26.72 -17.16 -36.83
C THR A 66 -25.87 -17.60 -38.03
N LEU A 67 -26.39 -18.53 -38.84
CA LEU A 67 -25.73 -19.01 -40.05
C LEU A 67 -25.87 -18.05 -41.25
N ARG A 68 -26.81 -17.09 -41.18
CA ARG A 68 -26.88 -15.97 -42.13
C ARG A 68 -26.01 -14.80 -41.67
N THR A 69 -25.87 -14.60 -40.37
CA THR A 69 -25.10 -13.49 -39.77
C THR A 69 -23.65 -13.84 -39.45
N SER A 70 -23.23 -15.09 -39.63
CA SER A 70 -21.82 -15.48 -39.59
C SER A 70 -21.14 -14.91 -40.83
N ALA A 71 -20.67 -13.66 -40.74
CA ALA A 71 -19.57 -13.22 -41.55
C ALA A 71 -18.43 -14.21 -41.28
N VAL A 72 -18.07 -15.00 -42.31
CA VAL A 72 -16.94 -15.91 -42.22
C VAL A 72 -15.70 -15.03 -42.11
N VAL A 73 -15.26 -14.78 -40.87
CA VAL A 73 -13.98 -14.11 -40.64
C VAL A 73 -12.90 -15.06 -41.12
N PRO A 74 -12.02 -14.65 -42.05
CA PRO A 74 -10.93 -15.48 -42.51
C PRO A 74 -10.11 -15.99 -41.32
N ALA A 75 -9.75 -17.28 -41.33
CA ALA A 75 -8.94 -17.86 -40.26
C ALA A 75 -7.60 -17.11 -40.06
N ALA A 76 -7.07 -16.49 -41.12
CA ALA A 76 -5.88 -15.65 -41.07
C ALA A 76 -6.07 -14.38 -40.21
N ASP A 77 -7.24 -13.74 -40.27
CA ASP A 77 -7.52 -12.54 -39.47
C ASP A 77 -7.68 -12.90 -37.99
N VAL A 78 -8.30 -14.04 -37.70
CA VAL A 78 -8.37 -14.58 -36.33
C VAL A 78 -6.98 -14.92 -35.80
N ALA A 79 -6.13 -15.56 -36.61
CA ALA A 79 -4.76 -15.89 -36.23
C ALA A 79 -3.92 -14.62 -35.93
N ARG A 80 -4.04 -13.58 -36.76
CA ARG A 80 -3.36 -12.30 -36.52
C ARG A 80 -3.81 -11.65 -35.22
N LEU A 81 -5.12 -11.56 -34.98
CA LEU A 81 -5.65 -11.00 -33.75
C LEU A 81 -5.15 -11.75 -32.50
N LEU A 82 -5.09 -13.08 -32.57
CA LEU A 82 -4.58 -13.89 -31.47
C LEU A 82 -3.08 -13.66 -31.22
N GLU A 83 -2.31 -13.44 -32.28
CA GLU A 83 -0.88 -13.13 -32.17
C GLU A 83 -0.64 -11.73 -31.60
N ASP A 84 -1.45 -10.75 -32.01
CA ASP A 84 -1.42 -9.40 -31.46
C ASP A 84 -1.75 -9.43 -29.96
N MET A 85 -2.82 -10.11 -29.57
CA MET A 85 -3.19 -10.28 -28.16
C MET A 85 -2.12 -11.00 -27.34
N ARG A 86 -1.48 -12.02 -27.92
CA ARG A 86 -0.34 -12.72 -27.28
C ARG A 86 0.81 -11.77 -27.04
N SER A 87 1.18 -11.00 -28.06
CA SER A 87 2.29 -10.04 -28.01
C SER A 87 2.03 -8.94 -26.98
N GLU A 88 0.82 -8.40 -26.93
CA GLU A 88 0.41 -7.41 -25.93
C GLU A 88 0.48 -7.96 -24.50
N LEU A 89 0.02 -9.19 -24.29
CA LEU A 89 0.09 -9.84 -22.97
C LEU A 89 1.53 -10.07 -22.53
N GLU A 90 2.40 -10.50 -23.46
CA GLU A 90 3.82 -10.70 -23.19
C GLU A 90 4.54 -9.38 -22.87
N ALA A 91 4.23 -8.31 -23.61
CA ALA A 91 4.74 -6.96 -23.33
C ALA A 91 4.27 -6.48 -21.95
N ALA A 92 2.97 -6.58 -21.64
CA ALA A 92 2.42 -6.19 -20.35
C ALA A 92 3.04 -6.98 -19.18
N ARG A 93 3.29 -8.28 -19.38
CA ARG A 93 3.99 -9.12 -18.39
C ARG A 93 5.42 -8.63 -18.17
N GLN A 94 6.15 -8.33 -19.25
CA GLN A 94 7.53 -7.87 -19.16
C GLN A 94 7.63 -6.51 -18.47
N ASP A 95 6.72 -5.59 -18.79
CA ASP A 95 6.61 -4.28 -18.13
C ASP A 95 6.32 -4.42 -16.65
N PHE A 96 5.40 -5.31 -16.28
CA PHE A 96 5.09 -5.57 -14.88
C PHE A 96 6.30 -6.14 -14.13
N MET A 97 6.99 -7.13 -14.71
CA MET A 97 8.18 -7.72 -14.10
C MET A 97 9.30 -6.68 -13.90
N THR A 98 9.45 -5.77 -14.87
CA THR A 98 10.44 -4.70 -14.81
C THR A 98 10.11 -3.72 -13.69
N LYS A 99 8.86 -3.25 -13.61
CA LYS A 99 8.38 -2.37 -12.53
C LYS A 99 8.51 -3.02 -11.15
N LEU A 100 8.21 -4.31 -11.05
CA LEU A 100 8.36 -5.04 -9.79
C LEU A 100 9.83 -5.13 -9.36
N ALA A 101 10.74 -5.37 -10.32
CA ALA A 101 12.18 -5.38 -10.05
C ALA A 101 12.70 -4.00 -9.62
N GLU A 102 12.24 -2.93 -10.27
CA GLU A 102 12.56 -1.54 -9.90
C GLU A 102 12.07 -1.19 -8.50
N GLN A 103 10.80 -1.51 -8.18
CA GLN A 103 10.25 -1.27 -6.84
C GLN A 103 10.98 -2.04 -5.75
N LYS A 104 11.36 -3.30 -6.03
CA LYS A 104 12.17 -4.09 -5.10
C LYS A 104 13.54 -3.44 -4.87
N LEU A 105 14.22 -3.03 -5.94
CA LEU A 105 15.52 -2.37 -5.85
C LEU A 105 15.42 -1.04 -5.06
N GLU A 106 14.40 -0.22 -5.32
CA GLU A 106 14.17 1.02 -4.58
C GLU A 106 13.99 0.74 -3.08
N MET A 107 13.16 -0.25 -2.74
CA MET A 107 12.93 -0.65 -1.35
C MET A 107 14.22 -1.14 -0.68
N ASP A 108 15.01 -1.97 -1.36
CA ASP A 108 16.29 -2.48 -0.86
C ASP A 108 17.26 -1.31 -0.60
N LEU A 109 17.37 -0.36 -1.54
CA LEU A 109 18.22 0.83 -1.38
C LEU A 109 17.77 1.72 -0.21
N ARG A 110 16.46 1.86 0.00
CA ARG A 110 15.90 2.63 1.13
C ARG A 110 16.23 1.96 2.46
N LEU A 111 16.06 0.64 2.57
CA LEU A 111 16.39 -0.11 3.77
C LEU A 111 17.89 -0.06 4.06
N ASP A 112 18.73 -0.18 3.04
CA ASP A 112 20.19 -0.07 3.18
C ASP A 112 20.63 1.32 3.62
N ALA A 113 20.03 2.38 3.07
CA ALA A 113 20.29 3.75 3.50
C ALA A 113 19.90 3.96 4.97
N GLN A 114 18.72 3.49 5.38
CA GLN A 114 18.26 3.56 6.77
C GLN A 114 19.17 2.77 7.71
N ARG A 115 19.55 1.55 7.34
CA ARG A 115 20.48 0.72 8.10
C ARG A 115 21.82 1.42 8.30
N ARG A 116 22.42 1.95 7.23
CA ARG A 116 23.70 2.67 7.31
C ARG A 116 23.60 3.89 8.23
N HIS A 117 22.53 4.68 8.10
CA HIS A 117 22.31 5.84 8.97
C HIS A 117 22.18 5.44 10.44
N LEU A 118 21.42 4.38 10.75
CA LEU A 118 21.26 3.90 12.13
C LEU A 118 22.59 3.41 12.73
N VAL A 119 23.38 2.65 11.95
CA VAL A 119 24.70 2.18 12.39
C VAL A 119 25.66 3.36 12.65
N GLN A 120 25.67 4.35 11.76
CA GLN A 120 26.50 5.56 11.95
C GLN A 120 26.06 6.36 13.19
N ARG A 121 24.75 6.50 13.41
CA ARG A 121 24.22 7.18 14.59
C ARG A 121 24.53 6.43 15.88
N GLU A 122 24.41 5.10 15.87
CA GLU A 122 24.79 4.25 17.00
C GLU A 122 26.26 4.43 17.35
N HIS A 123 27.15 4.38 16.34
CA HIS A 123 28.58 4.60 16.53
C HIS A 123 28.87 5.97 17.17
N CYS A 124 28.28 7.04 16.65
CA CYS A 124 28.46 8.39 17.20
C CYS A 124 27.98 8.48 18.67
N LEU A 125 26.84 7.85 19.00
CA LEU A 125 26.36 7.80 20.38
C LEU A 125 27.28 6.97 21.29
N GLN A 126 27.84 5.87 20.79
CA GLN A 126 28.82 5.07 21.54
C GLN A 126 30.09 5.88 21.83
N GLU A 127 30.63 6.61 20.84
CA GLU A 127 31.78 7.49 21.04
C GLU A 127 31.50 8.58 22.08
N GLN A 128 30.32 9.21 22.02
CA GLN A 128 29.91 10.21 23.00
C GLN A 128 29.78 9.62 24.41
N LEU A 129 29.22 8.41 24.54
CA LEU A 129 29.12 7.73 25.83
C LEU A 129 30.50 7.39 26.40
N GLU A 130 31.43 6.94 25.57
CA GLU A 130 32.80 6.67 25.98
C GLU A 130 33.52 7.94 26.44
N GLU A 131 33.37 9.03 25.71
CA GLU A 131 33.98 10.30 26.09
C GLU A 131 33.41 10.83 27.41
N MET A 132 32.09 10.77 27.59
CA MET A 132 31.45 11.14 28.86
C MET A 132 31.93 10.26 30.03
N ARG A 133 32.14 8.95 29.80
CA ARG A 133 32.73 8.06 30.82
C ARG A 133 34.16 8.46 31.17
N ARG A 134 34.98 8.84 30.18
CA ARG A 134 36.36 9.32 30.42
C ARG A 134 36.36 10.63 31.22
N LEU A 135 35.51 11.58 30.85
CA LEU A 135 35.37 12.86 31.56
C LEU A 135 34.89 12.65 32.99
N TYR A 136 33.90 11.78 33.20
CA TYR A 136 33.43 11.43 34.54
C TYR A 136 34.53 10.79 35.40
N ALA A 137 35.31 9.86 34.82
CA ALA A 137 36.42 9.21 35.53
C ALA A 137 37.48 10.23 35.97
N ARG A 138 37.87 11.15 35.08
CA ARG A 138 38.81 12.24 35.40
C ARG A 138 38.27 13.15 36.50
N LEU A 139 37.03 13.62 36.36
CA LEU A 139 36.39 14.49 37.35
C LEU A 139 36.30 13.79 38.73
N SER A 140 35.96 12.49 38.75
CA SER A 140 35.92 11.69 39.98
C SER A 140 37.30 11.60 40.64
N GLU A 141 38.36 11.45 39.86
CA GLU A 141 39.73 11.42 40.37
C GLU A 141 40.18 12.79 40.91
N ASP A 142 39.85 13.86 40.21
CA ASP A 142 40.16 15.23 40.64
C ASP A 142 39.42 15.59 41.93
N ILE A 143 38.15 15.20 42.07
CA ILE A 143 37.39 15.35 43.33
C ILE A 143 38.09 14.61 44.47
N LYS A 144 38.56 13.37 44.24
CA LYS A 144 39.29 12.61 45.28
C LYS A 144 40.59 13.31 45.68
N LYS A 145 41.34 13.85 44.72
CA LYS A 145 42.57 14.63 44.99
C LYS A 145 42.27 15.88 45.80
N LEU A 146 41.23 16.64 45.44
CA LEU A 146 40.81 17.83 46.19
C LEU A 146 40.39 17.49 47.62
N ILE A 147 39.62 16.42 47.81
CA ILE A 147 39.25 15.95 49.16
C ILE A 147 40.50 15.60 49.99
N GLN A 148 41.49 14.95 49.37
CA GLN A 148 42.73 14.59 50.06
C GLN A 148 43.56 15.82 50.41
N GLN A 149 43.69 16.78 49.49
CA GLN A 149 44.37 18.05 49.72
C GLN A 149 43.72 18.88 50.82
N GLU A 150 42.38 18.93 50.85
CA GLU A 150 41.66 19.64 51.90
C GLU A 150 41.91 19.01 53.28
N LYS A 151 41.94 17.66 53.34
CA LYS A 151 42.29 16.95 54.59
C LYS A 151 43.70 17.27 55.06
N THR A 152 44.70 17.25 54.16
CA THR A 152 46.09 17.56 54.53
C THR A 152 46.23 19.01 54.99
N SER A 153 45.67 19.97 54.25
CA SER A 153 45.67 21.38 54.62
C SER A 153 45.03 21.61 55.99
N ARG A 154 43.92 20.93 56.28
CA ARG A 154 43.26 21.00 57.59
C ARG A 154 44.14 20.47 58.72
N THR A 155 44.83 19.34 58.51
CA THR A 155 45.75 18.79 59.51
C THR A 155 46.97 19.69 59.75
N GLU A 156 47.52 20.29 58.70
CA GLU A 156 48.63 21.24 58.81
C GLU A 156 48.21 22.50 59.57
N LEU A 157 47.04 23.06 59.25
CA LEU A 157 46.48 24.21 59.99
C LEU A 157 46.30 23.90 61.48
N GLN A 158 45.81 22.69 61.82
CA GLN A 158 45.69 22.25 63.22
C GLN A 158 47.06 22.17 63.91
N ARG A 159 48.08 21.61 63.24
CA ARG A 159 49.45 21.53 63.77
C ARG A 159 50.05 22.92 64.01
N MET A 160 49.95 23.81 63.01
CA MET A 160 50.45 25.19 63.14
C MET A 160 49.73 25.96 64.26
N ALA A 161 48.43 25.71 64.47
CA ALA A 161 47.68 26.32 65.56
C ALA A 161 48.15 25.82 66.94
N GLN A 162 48.48 24.52 67.06
CA GLN A 162 49.06 23.93 68.27
C GLN A 162 50.45 24.51 68.55
N GLU A 163 51.35 24.49 67.55
CA GLU A 163 52.70 25.06 67.66
C GLU A 163 52.65 26.55 68.09
N LYS A 164 51.75 27.33 67.48
CA LYS A 164 51.52 28.72 67.86
C LYS A 164 51.06 28.86 69.32
N ALA A 165 50.15 28.02 69.78
CA ALA A 165 49.65 28.05 71.16
C ALA A 165 50.76 27.72 72.17
N GLU A 166 51.58 26.71 71.88
CA GLU A 166 52.74 26.33 72.70
C GLU A 166 53.77 27.47 72.79
N LEU A 167 54.12 28.09 71.65
CA LEU A 167 55.04 29.23 71.62
C LEU A 167 54.50 30.42 72.43
N LEU A 168 53.20 30.72 72.35
CA LEU A 168 52.57 31.77 73.15
C LEU A 168 52.60 31.46 74.66
N GLN A 169 52.47 30.19 75.02
CA GLN A 169 52.58 29.75 76.41
C GLN A 169 54.02 29.88 76.94
N LEU A 170 55.02 29.49 76.15
CA LEU A 170 56.44 29.68 76.48
C LEU A 170 56.81 31.16 76.63
N LEU A 171 56.30 32.03 75.75
CA LEU A 171 56.49 33.48 75.86
C LEU A 171 55.87 34.04 77.15
N HIS A 172 54.67 33.58 77.54
CA HIS A 172 54.05 33.95 78.82
C HIS A 172 54.88 33.49 80.03
N GLN A 173 55.43 32.28 79.99
CA GLN A 173 56.31 31.77 81.05
C GLN A 173 57.61 32.58 81.14
N ALA A 174 58.23 32.91 80.00
CA ALA A 174 59.45 33.72 79.93
C ALA A 174 59.23 35.16 80.42
N SER A 175 58.10 35.78 80.08
CA SER A 175 57.73 37.12 80.56
C SER A 175 57.25 37.13 82.02
N GLY A 176 56.64 36.04 82.51
CA GLY A 176 56.37 35.82 83.93
C GLY A 176 57.63 35.61 84.78
N SER A 177 58.69 35.04 84.20
CA SER A 177 60.01 34.92 84.83
C SER A 177 60.81 36.24 84.88
N GLN A 178 60.41 37.28 84.14
CA GLN A 178 61.03 38.62 84.21
C GLN A 178 60.22 39.63 85.03
N ALA A 179 59.11 39.23 85.66
CA ALA A 179 58.26 40.14 86.44
C ALA A 179 58.42 40.00 87.97
N VAL A 180 59.63 39.74 88.48
CA VAL A 180 59.99 40.07 89.87
C VAL A 180 61.48 40.40 89.93
N GLN A 181 61.88 41.60 89.53
CA GLN A 181 63.03 42.25 90.15
C GLN A 181 62.92 43.78 90.02
N LYS A 182 62.80 44.37 91.21
CA LYS A 182 62.80 45.80 91.52
C LYS A 182 63.91 46.54 90.76
N LEU A 183 63.61 47.77 90.35
CA LEU A 183 64.54 48.90 90.50
C LEU A 183 63.78 50.15 90.94
N PRO A 184 64.20 50.81 92.04
CA PRO A 184 63.67 52.10 92.49
C PRO A 184 64.44 53.26 91.85
N GLU A 185 63.92 54.48 92.04
CA GLU A 185 64.53 55.83 92.00
C GLU A 185 63.62 56.76 91.18
N LYS A 186 62.67 57.48 91.80
CA LYS A 186 62.83 58.78 92.50
C LYS A 186 63.72 59.81 91.77
N VAL A 187 63.03 60.85 91.28
CA VAL A 187 63.22 62.29 91.60
C VAL A 187 63.99 63.17 90.60
N THR A 188 63.37 64.36 90.37
CA THR A 188 63.86 65.71 89.99
C THR A 188 64.12 66.12 88.53
N ASP A 189 63.34 67.15 88.14
CA ASP A 189 63.73 68.45 87.56
C ASP A 189 64.56 68.52 86.27
N LEU A 190 63.89 68.83 85.15
CA LEU A 190 63.93 70.10 84.39
C LEU A 190 63.34 69.91 82.98
#